data_AF-A0A0J1CMA5-F1
#
_entry.id   AF-A0A0J1CMA5-F1
#
_cell.length_a   1.000
_cell.length_b   1.000
_cell.length_c   1.000
_cell.angle_alpha   90.00
_cell.angle_beta   90.00
_cell.angle_gamma   90.00
#
_symmetry.space_group_name_H-M   'P 1'
#
loop_
_entity.id
_entity.type
_entity.pdbx_description
1 polymer ?
#
loop_
_entity_poly.entity_id
_entity_poly.type
_entity_poly.pdbx_seq_one_letter_code
_entity_poly.pdbx_strand_id
1 'polypeptide(L)'
;MGWAFIIIFVFMFVEGIGGIASGSLALLADAGHMVSDAAALGLSWAALRLGRRQATATLSYGYKRFEILAAFVNGCTLFLIAAWIVVEAIKRFSAPVPVMGGTMLAVAVSGLAAGVVAFLVLNGGNRENLNMKSAWLHVLGDILGFVVAIVGAGVIMLTGWTPIDPILSIVVALLILKSAWSIVRSSAHILLEGTPEGLSIEAIKTDLEENVDVVEEAHHIHAWSVTSERILLTLHVRPTGNAAAPDVIAAVQKRLLERFDIAHVTIQVEPASCSDPDGGESAELVRETG
;
A
#
# COMPACT_ATOMS: atom_id res chain seq x y z
N MET A 1 -10.71 15.11 -11.03
CA MET A 1 -9.30 14.96 -10.58
C MET A 1 -8.66 16.29 -10.21
N GLY A 2 -8.37 17.21 -11.14
CA GLY A 2 -7.66 18.46 -10.81
C GLY A 2 -8.33 19.36 -9.75
N TRP A 3 -9.64 19.59 -9.86
CA TRP A 3 -10.38 20.39 -8.88
C TRP A 3 -10.45 19.76 -7.48
N ALA A 4 -10.70 18.45 -7.40
CA ALA A 4 -10.73 17.72 -6.13
C ALA A 4 -9.37 17.76 -5.42
N PHE A 5 -8.27 17.59 -6.17
CA PHE A 5 -6.92 17.71 -5.63
C PHE A 5 -6.64 19.12 -5.08
N ILE A 6 -7.02 20.17 -5.81
CA ILE A 6 -6.85 21.56 -5.35
C ILE A 6 -7.63 21.79 -4.06
N ILE A 7 -8.88 21.31 -3.97
CA ILE A 7 -9.70 21.44 -2.76
C ILE A 7 -9.00 20.80 -1.56
N ILE A 8 -8.59 19.53 -1.67
CA ILE A 8 -7.93 18.80 -0.58
C ILE A 8 -6.59 19.45 -0.21
N PHE A 9 -5.80 19.85 -1.22
CA PHE A 9 -4.51 20.49 -1.00
C PHE A 9 -4.62 21.84 -0.28
N VAL A 10 -5.62 22.66 -0.62
CA VAL A 10 -5.89 23.91 0.10
C VAL A 10 -6.37 23.61 1.52
N PHE A 11 -7.23 22.60 1.67
CA PHE A 11 -7.80 22.24 2.97
C PHE A 11 -6.75 21.71 3.96
N MET A 12 -5.73 21.02 3.47
CA MET A 12 -4.54 20.65 4.24
C MET A 12 -3.90 21.84 4.98
N PHE A 13 -3.79 23.00 4.33
CA PHE A 13 -3.28 24.21 5.00
C PHE A 13 -4.28 24.80 5.99
N VAL A 14 -5.58 24.77 5.66
CA VAL A 14 -6.64 25.25 6.55
C VAL A 14 -6.66 24.48 7.86
N GLU A 15 -6.51 23.15 7.81
CA GLU A 15 -6.44 22.33 9.03
C GLU A 15 -5.13 22.47 9.78
N GLY A 16 -4.00 22.54 9.08
CA GLY A 16 -2.72 22.76 9.75
C GLY A 16 -2.71 24.08 10.53
N ILE A 17 -3.16 25.16 9.90
CA ILE A 17 -3.29 26.47 10.55
C ILE A 17 -4.39 26.43 11.62
N GLY A 18 -5.52 25.80 11.32
CA GLY A 18 -6.67 25.65 12.21
C GLY A 18 -6.35 24.90 13.50
N GLY A 19 -5.60 23.80 13.41
CA GLY A 19 -5.16 22.99 14.55
C GLY A 19 -4.15 23.72 15.43
N ILE A 20 -3.22 24.48 14.84
CA ILE A 20 -2.32 25.35 15.60
C ILE A 20 -3.13 26.46 16.30
N ALA A 21 -4.01 27.14 15.56
CA ALA A 21 -4.78 28.26 16.07
C ALA A 21 -5.81 27.84 17.14
N SER A 22 -6.41 26.67 17.00
CA SER A 22 -7.36 26.14 17.99
C SER A 22 -6.67 25.44 19.16
N GLY A 23 -5.38 25.14 19.05
CA GLY A 23 -4.65 24.28 19.98
C GLY A 23 -5.09 22.82 19.95
N SER A 24 -5.88 22.38 18.97
CA SER A 24 -6.42 21.01 18.91
C SER A 24 -5.39 20.05 18.34
N LEU A 25 -5.08 19.00 19.09
CA LEU A 25 -4.21 17.95 18.62
C LEU A 25 -4.92 17.03 17.62
N ALA A 26 -6.25 16.92 17.70
CA ALA A 26 -7.04 16.12 16.77
C ALA A 26 -7.01 16.71 15.36
N LEU A 27 -7.12 18.04 15.22
CA LEU A 27 -6.96 18.72 13.93
C LEU A 27 -5.54 18.64 13.38
N LEU A 28 -4.52 18.71 14.25
CA LEU A 28 -3.13 18.51 13.83
C LEU A 28 -2.87 17.08 13.35
N ALA A 29 -3.54 16.10 13.94
CA ALA A 29 -3.46 14.71 13.52
C ALA A 29 -4.01 14.51 12.09
N ASP A 30 -5.17 15.09 11.82
CA ASP A 30 -5.85 15.04 10.52
C ASP A 30 -5.03 15.78 9.44
N ALA A 31 -4.53 16.98 9.77
CA ALA A 31 -3.63 17.74 8.91
C ALA A 31 -2.35 16.96 8.58
N GLY A 32 -1.75 16.29 9.58
CA GLY A 32 -0.57 15.45 9.39
C GLY A 32 -0.82 14.27 8.44
N HIS A 33 -1.98 13.63 8.56
CA HIS A 33 -2.40 12.56 7.64
C HIS A 33 -2.53 13.07 6.20
N MET A 34 -3.22 14.20 6.00
CA MET A 34 -3.41 14.80 4.68
C MET A 34 -2.10 15.28 4.02
N VAL A 35 -1.16 15.81 4.80
CA VAL A 35 0.18 16.16 4.29
C VAL A 35 0.88 14.92 3.74
N SER A 36 0.78 13.80 4.47
CA SER A 36 1.34 12.52 4.04
C SER A 36 0.69 12.03 2.75
N ASP A 37 -0.64 12.11 2.64
CA ASP A 37 -1.37 11.70 1.45
C ASP A 37 -1.06 12.59 0.24
N ALA A 38 -0.97 13.91 0.45
CA ALA A 38 -0.54 14.84 -0.59
C ALA A 38 0.90 14.55 -1.07
N ALA A 39 1.81 14.22 -0.15
CA ALA A 39 3.17 13.82 -0.47
C ALA A 39 3.22 12.50 -1.26
N ALA A 40 2.42 11.51 -0.84
CA ALA A 40 2.29 10.24 -1.55
C ALA A 40 1.76 10.43 -2.97
N LEU A 41 0.68 11.21 -3.14
CA LEU A 41 0.12 11.54 -4.45
C LEU A 41 1.12 12.32 -5.32
N GLY A 42 1.85 13.27 -4.73
CA GLY A 42 2.90 14.02 -5.42
C GLY A 42 4.03 13.12 -5.91
N LEU A 43 4.49 12.19 -5.05
CA LEU A 43 5.50 11.19 -5.40
C LEU A 43 4.97 10.21 -6.46
N SER A 44 3.73 9.75 -6.36
CA SER A 44 3.11 8.90 -7.38
C SER A 44 2.96 9.62 -8.72
N TRP A 45 2.57 10.90 -8.72
CA TRP A 45 2.53 11.70 -9.96
C TRP A 45 3.93 11.88 -10.57
N ALA A 46 4.93 12.17 -9.73
CA ALA A 46 6.33 12.25 -10.16
C ALA A 46 6.81 10.90 -10.70
N ALA A 47 6.46 9.79 -10.05
CA ALA A 47 6.78 8.43 -10.45
C ALA A 47 6.09 8.05 -11.76
N LEU A 48 4.84 8.45 -12.00
CA LEU A 48 4.16 8.25 -13.28
C LEU A 48 4.83 9.06 -14.40
N ARG A 49 5.22 10.31 -14.10
CA ARG A 49 5.94 11.16 -15.07
C ARG A 49 7.33 10.60 -15.38
N LEU A 50 8.02 10.04 -14.39
CA LEU A 50 9.33 9.43 -14.53
C LEU A 50 9.24 8.01 -15.12
N GLY A 51 8.18 7.26 -14.83
CA GLY A 51 7.91 5.90 -15.28
C GLY A 51 7.44 5.81 -16.74
N ARG A 52 7.09 6.94 -17.35
CA ARG A 52 7.05 7.09 -18.81
C ARG A 52 8.44 6.98 -19.44
N ARG A 53 9.53 7.12 -18.68
CA ARG A 53 10.87 6.80 -19.17
C ARG A 53 10.97 5.29 -19.32
N GLN A 54 11.38 4.87 -20.51
CA GLN A 54 11.59 3.46 -20.83
C GLN A 54 12.67 2.86 -19.93
N ALA A 55 12.67 1.53 -19.82
CA ALA A 55 13.74 0.79 -19.16
C ALA A 55 15.11 1.26 -19.69
N THR A 56 16.07 1.39 -18.79
CA THR A 56 17.45 1.75 -19.12
C THR A 56 18.34 0.54 -18.89
N ALA A 57 19.57 0.54 -19.42
CA ALA A 57 20.51 -0.55 -19.21
C ALA A 57 20.84 -0.79 -17.72
N THR A 58 20.73 0.24 -16.87
CA THR A 58 20.95 0.15 -15.42
C THR A 58 19.68 -0.16 -14.63
N LEU A 59 18.50 0.12 -15.20
CA LEU A 59 17.19 -0.19 -14.63
C LEU A 59 16.35 -0.95 -15.67
N SER A 60 16.58 -2.26 -15.77
CA SER A 60 15.97 -3.14 -16.78
C SER A 60 14.44 -3.23 -16.69
N TYR A 61 13.87 -3.04 -15.50
CA TYR A 61 12.43 -2.93 -15.28
C TYR A 61 11.92 -1.46 -15.20
N GLY A 62 12.81 -0.49 -15.40
CA GLY A 62 12.51 0.94 -15.31
C GLY A 62 12.27 1.42 -13.88
N TYR A 63 11.56 2.55 -13.74
CA TYR A 63 11.36 3.25 -12.47
C TYR A 63 10.14 2.78 -11.67
N LYS A 64 9.58 1.61 -12.00
CA LYS A 64 8.27 1.19 -11.46
C LYS A 64 8.26 0.93 -9.96
N ARG A 65 9.36 0.37 -9.41
CA ARG A 65 9.51 0.14 -7.96
C ARG A 65 9.60 1.45 -7.14
N PHE A 66 9.80 2.61 -7.78
CA PHE A 66 9.87 3.89 -7.07
C PHE A 66 8.52 4.27 -6.43
N GLU A 67 7.41 3.87 -7.03
CA GLU A 67 6.07 4.03 -6.45
C GLU A 67 5.92 3.25 -5.14
N ILE A 68 6.40 2.00 -5.12
CA ILE A 68 6.39 1.15 -3.92
C ILE A 68 7.29 1.73 -2.83
N LEU A 69 8.47 2.24 -3.21
CA LEU A 69 9.36 2.91 -2.27
C LEU A 69 8.73 4.18 -1.68
N ALA A 70 8.06 4.98 -2.50
CA ALA A 70 7.33 6.17 -2.05
C ALA A 70 6.21 5.79 -1.06
N ALA A 71 5.44 4.74 -1.35
CA ALA A 71 4.40 4.23 -0.45
C ALA A 71 4.99 3.75 0.88
N PHE A 72 6.12 3.04 0.86
CA PHE A 72 6.81 2.59 2.06
C PHE A 72 7.28 3.77 2.93
N VAL A 73 7.96 4.75 2.34
CA VAL A 73 8.41 5.97 3.04
C VAL A 73 7.24 6.77 3.60
N ASN A 74 6.13 6.87 2.85
CA ASN A 74 4.90 7.50 3.32
C ASN A 74 4.33 6.79 4.55
N GLY A 75 4.22 5.46 4.50
CA GLY A 75 3.77 4.66 5.64
C GLY A 75 4.66 4.85 6.88
N CYS A 76 5.98 4.88 6.73
CA CYS A 76 6.90 5.20 7.83
C CYS A 76 6.70 6.62 8.37
N THR A 77 6.41 7.60 7.50
CA THR A 77 6.14 8.98 7.91
C THR A 77 4.87 9.06 8.76
N LEU A 78 3.80 8.36 8.36
CA LEU A 78 2.57 8.26 9.16
C LEU A 78 2.81 7.63 10.54
N PHE A 79 3.69 6.63 10.64
CA PHE A 79 4.11 6.07 11.94
C PHE A 79 4.75 7.13 12.84
N LEU A 80 5.65 7.95 12.30
CA LEU A 80 6.33 9.01 13.05
C LEU A 80 5.34 10.10 13.50
N ILE A 81 4.45 10.52 12.62
CA ILE A 81 3.41 11.52 12.92
C ILE A 81 2.48 10.99 14.02
N ALA A 82 1.98 9.76 13.88
CA ALA A 82 1.09 9.16 14.87
C ALA A 82 1.77 8.93 16.23
N ALA A 83 3.03 8.48 16.24
CA ALA A 83 3.80 8.35 17.48
C ALA A 83 3.99 9.71 18.18
N TRP A 84 4.29 10.76 17.40
CA TRP A 84 4.39 12.12 17.93
C TRP A 84 3.07 12.61 18.54
N ILE A 85 1.94 12.38 17.86
CA ILE A 85 0.59 12.71 18.35
C ILE A 85 0.30 11.99 19.67
N VAL A 86 0.59 10.68 19.76
CA VAL A 86 0.36 9.91 20.99
C VAL A 86 1.20 10.47 22.15
N VAL A 87 2.48 10.78 21.92
CA VAL A 87 3.35 11.39 22.94
C VAL A 87 2.81 12.75 23.39
N GLU A 88 2.37 13.59 22.45
CA GLU A 88 1.84 14.91 22.77
C GLU A 88 0.48 14.84 23.49
N ALA A 89 -0.38 13.88 23.11
CA ALA A 89 -1.64 13.62 23.79
C ALA A 89 -1.41 13.17 25.24
N ILE A 90 -0.43 12.29 25.48
CA ILE A 90 -0.05 11.84 26.82
C ILE A 90 0.41 13.03 27.67
N LYS A 91 1.27 13.90 27.14
CA LYS A 91 1.74 15.10 27.84
C LYS A 91 0.59 16.05 28.21
N ARG A 92 -0.41 16.19 27.34
CA ARG A 92 -1.57 17.06 27.56
C ARG A 92 -2.47 16.62 28.72
N PHE A 93 -2.43 15.34 29.14
CA PHE A 93 -3.11 14.94 30.38
C PHE A 93 -2.45 15.51 31.63
N SER A 94 -1.12 15.69 31.61
CA SER A 94 -0.37 16.27 32.74
C SER A 94 -0.31 17.79 32.69
N ALA A 95 -0.33 18.39 31.50
CA ALA A 95 -0.33 19.84 31.28
C ALA A 95 -1.40 20.23 30.24
N PRO A 96 -2.66 20.46 30.68
CA PRO A 96 -3.76 20.77 29.78
C PRO A 96 -3.52 22.05 28.97
N VAL A 97 -3.65 21.94 27.65
CA VAL A 97 -3.62 23.08 26.73
C VAL A 97 -5.07 23.53 26.49
N PRO A 98 -5.38 24.84 26.53
CA PRO A 98 -6.72 25.31 26.19
C PRO A 98 -7.01 25.04 24.71
N VAL A 99 -8.13 24.39 24.44
CA VAL A 99 -8.60 24.11 23.06
C VAL A 99 -9.78 25.02 22.75
N MET A 100 -9.66 25.82 21.70
CA MET A 100 -10.73 26.70 21.23
C MET A 100 -11.78 25.87 20.46
N GLY A 101 -12.77 25.34 21.19
CA GLY A 101 -13.81 24.49 20.62
C GLY A 101 -14.55 25.11 19.42
N GLY A 102 -14.80 26.43 19.44
CA GLY A 102 -15.43 27.12 18.30
C GLY A 102 -14.60 27.09 17.02
N THR A 103 -13.29 27.38 17.12
CA THR A 103 -12.36 27.28 15.99
C THR A 103 -12.24 25.84 15.51
N MET A 104 -12.12 24.89 16.46
CA MET A 104 -12.04 23.46 16.16
C MET A 104 -13.26 22.98 15.37
N LEU A 105 -14.47 23.36 15.80
CA LEU A 105 -15.72 23.01 15.14
C LEU A 105 -15.80 23.61 13.73
N ALA A 106 -15.47 24.89 13.58
CA ALA A 106 -15.52 25.58 12.30
C ALA A 106 -14.60 24.92 11.25
N VAL A 107 -13.38 24.57 11.66
CA VAL A 107 -12.42 23.88 10.79
C VAL A 107 -12.90 22.46 10.47
N ALA A 108 -13.33 21.68 11.46
CA ALA A 108 -13.77 20.31 11.23
C ALA A 108 -15.03 20.21 10.34
N VAL A 109 -16.00 21.11 10.52
CA VAL A 109 -17.22 21.15 9.68
C VAL A 109 -16.89 21.61 8.25
N SER A 110 -16.02 22.60 8.10
CA SER A 110 -15.59 23.04 6.76
C SER A 110 -14.79 21.96 6.03
N GLY A 111 -14.01 21.15 6.75
CA GLY A 111 -13.24 20.03 6.19
C GLY A 111 -14.12 18.88 5.74
N LEU A 112 -15.08 18.51 6.60
CA LEU A 112 -16.10 17.55 6.21
C LEU A 112 -16.87 18.01 4.96
N ALA A 113 -17.26 19.29 4.91
CA ALA A 113 -17.94 19.84 3.73
C ALA A 113 -17.05 19.81 2.48
N ALA A 114 -15.78 20.19 2.60
CA ALA A 114 -14.83 20.14 1.50
C ALA A 114 -14.59 18.72 0.99
N GLY A 115 -14.44 17.75 1.90
CA GLY A 115 -14.29 16.32 1.57
C GLY A 115 -15.53 15.77 0.85
N VAL A 116 -16.74 16.10 1.32
CA VAL A 116 -17.99 15.73 0.64
C VAL A 116 -18.09 16.34 -0.76
N VAL A 117 -17.75 17.63 -0.91
CA VAL A 117 -17.74 18.28 -2.23
C VAL A 117 -16.72 17.63 -3.16
N ALA A 118 -15.51 17.35 -2.69
CA ALA A 118 -14.47 16.66 -3.47
C ALA A 118 -14.95 15.28 -3.91
N PHE A 119 -15.59 14.51 -3.02
CA PHE A 119 -16.19 13.22 -3.33
C PHE A 119 -17.28 13.32 -4.39
N LEU A 120 -18.21 14.28 -4.29
CA LEU A 120 -19.28 14.48 -5.28
C LEU A 120 -18.72 14.86 -6.66
N VAL A 121 -17.70 15.72 -6.70
CA VAL A 121 -17.00 16.11 -7.94
C VAL A 121 -16.30 14.91 -8.58
N LEU A 122 -15.77 13.97 -7.79
CA LEU A 122 -15.17 12.74 -8.30
C LEU A 122 -16.23 11.74 -8.80
N ASN A 123 -17.35 11.60 -8.08
CA ASN A 123 -18.39 10.60 -8.36
C ASN A 123 -19.31 11.00 -9.54
N GLY A 124 -19.32 12.28 -9.95
CA GLY A 124 -20.05 12.76 -11.13
C GLY A 124 -19.39 12.42 -12.48
N GLY A 125 -18.20 11.80 -12.49
CA GLY A 125 -17.35 11.70 -13.68
C GLY A 125 -17.39 10.40 -14.51
N ASN A 126 -17.71 9.23 -13.93
CA ASN A 126 -17.94 7.99 -14.69
C ASN A 126 -18.41 6.89 -13.72
N ARG A 127 -19.53 6.20 -14.03
CA ARG A 127 -20.20 5.25 -13.13
C ARG A 127 -19.68 3.82 -13.15
N GLU A 128 -18.62 3.54 -13.89
CA GLU A 128 -18.04 2.20 -13.98
C GLU A 128 -16.56 2.29 -13.67
N ASN A 129 -16.15 1.81 -12.49
CA ASN A 129 -14.86 1.13 -12.29
C ASN A 129 -14.70 0.63 -10.84
N LEU A 130 -14.12 -0.57 -10.71
CA LEU A 130 -13.76 -1.25 -9.46
C LEU A 130 -12.84 -0.41 -8.54
N ASN A 131 -12.18 0.64 -9.07
CA ASN A 131 -11.43 1.63 -8.29
C ASN A 131 -12.28 2.53 -7.39
N MET A 132 -13.61 2.57 -7.54
CA MET A 132 -14.48 3.31 -6.61
C MET A 132 -14.40 2.79 -5.19
N LYS A 133 -14.21 1.48 -4.99
CA LYS A 133 -14.17 0.89 -3.64
C LYS A 133 -12.98 1.39 -2.83
N SER A 134 -11.83 1.54 -3.48
CA SER A 134 -10.62 2.10 -2.86
C SER A 134 -10.78 3.58 -2.54
N ALA A 135 -11.31 4.37 -3.48
CA ALA A 135 -11.60 5.79 -3.24
C ALA A 135 -12.64 6.01 -2.12
N TRP A 136 -13.67 5.17 -2.04
CA TRP A 136 -14.65 5.22 -0.95
C TRP A 136 -14.04 4.87 0.40
N LEU A 137 -13.23 3.82 0.48
CA LEU A 137 -12.57 3.42 1.73
C LEU A 137 -11.63 4.50 2.25
N HIS A 138 -10.95 5.21 1.35
CA HIS A 138 -10.10 6.35 1.71
C HIS A 138 -10.92 7.52 2.25
N VAL A 139 -11.95 7.96 1.52
CA VAL A 139 -12.84 9.06 1.96
C VAL A 139 -13.55 8.74 3.27
N LEU A 140 -13.91 7.47 3.51
CA LEU A 140 -14.49 7.06 4.78
C LEU A 140 -13.51 7.22 5.95
N GLY A 141 -12.21 7.03 5.71
CA GLY A 141 -11.15 7.31 6.67
C GLY A 141 -11.10 8.79 7.07
N ASP A 142 -11.10 9.68 6.09
CA ASP A 142 -11.05 11.14 6.31
C ASP A 142 -12.30 11.62 7.06
N ILE A 143 -13.49 11.11 6.69
CA ILE A 143 -14.74 11.45 7.37
C ILE A 143 -14.70 11.07 8.84
N LEU A 144 -14.06 9.95 9.22
CA LEU A 144 -13.94 9.56 10.62
C LEU A 144 -13.11 10.58 11.42
N GLY A 145 -12.03 11.13 10.84
CA GLY A 145 -11.22 12.20 11.45
C GLY A 145 -12.07 13.44 11.77
N PHE A 146 -12.83 13.90 10.78
CA PHE A 146 -13.75 15.03 10.95
C PHE A 146 -14.85 14.79 11.97
N VAL A 147 -15.50 13.62 11.94
CA VAL A 147 -16.56 13.27 12.89
C VAL A 147 -16.01 13.28 14.31
N VAL A 148 -14.83 12.70 14.52
CA VAL A 148 -14.15 12.70 15.81
C VAL A 148 -13.89 14.15 16.27
N ALA A 149 -13.34 15.00 15.41
CA ALA A 149 -13.09 16.40 15.74
C ALA A 149 -14.37 17.20 16.06
N ILE A 150 -15.45 17.01 15.29
CA ILE A 150 -16.75 17.66 15.54
C ILE A 150 -17.32 17.26 16.90
N VAL A 151 -17.28 15.96 17.23
CA VAL A 151 -17.73 15.46 18.54
C VAL A 151 -16.91 16.07 19.67
N GLY A 152 -15.58 16.09 19.52
CA GLY A 152 -14.68 16.73 20.50
C GLY A 152 -14.98 18.20 20.72
N ALA A 153 -15.16 18.96 19.64
CA ALA A 153 -15.49 20.37 19.70
C ALA A 153 -16.83 20.63 20.40
N GLY A 154 -17.85 19.81 20.11
CA GLY A 154 -19.16 19.88 20.77
C GLY A 154 -19.06 19.65 22.28
N VAL A 155 -18.29 18.64 22.72
CA VAL A 155 -18.05 18.39 24.15
C VAL A 155 -17.35 19.58 24.81
N ILE A 156 -16.32 20.14 24.19
CA ILE A 156 -15.59 21.30 24.72
C ILE A 156 -16.52 22.51 24.83
N MET A 157 -17.33 22.79 23.81
CA MET A 157 -18.23 23.94 23.81
C MET A 157 -19.34 23.84 24.84
N LEU A 158 -19.87 22.64 25.09
CA LEU A 158 -20.97 22.42 26.04
C LEU A 158 -20.50 22.30 27.50
N THR A 159 -19.30 21.76 27.73
CA THR A 159 -18.86 21.38 29.08
C THR A 159 -17.57 22.06 29.53
N GLY A 160 -16.81 22.68 28.61
CA GLY A 160 -15.46 23.18 28.87
C GLY A 160 -14.41 22.07 29.06
N TRP A 161 -14.77 20.79 28.90
CA TRP A 161 -13.88 19.67 29.17
C TRP A 161 -12.87 19.45 28.02
N THR A 162 -11.73 20.12 28.10
CA THR A 162 -10.63 20.03 27.12
C THR A 162 -9.89 18.69 27.04
N PRO A 163 -9.86 17.80 28.08
CA PRO A 163 -9.21 16.50 27.95
C PRO A 163 -9.84 15.55 26.91
N ILE A 164 -11.02 15.87 26.37
CA ILE A 164 -11.57 15.13 25.22
C ILE A 164 -10.65 15.18 23.99
N ASP A 165 -9.96 16.31 23.76
CA ASP A 165 -9.08 16.50 22.59
C ASP A 165 -7.92 15.49 22.56
N PRO A 166 -7.08 15.34 23.62
CA PRO A 166 -6.04 14.32 23.62
C PRO A 166 -6.57 12.88 23.56
N ILE A 167 -7.74 12.59 24.16
CA ILE A 167 -8.36 11.24 24.05
C ILE A 167 -8.71 10.94 22.60
N LEU A 168 -9.42 11.86 21.94
CA LEU A 168 -9.82 11.70 20.55
C LEU A 168 -8.62 11.71 19.60
N SER A 169 -7.58 12.48 19.91
CA SER A 169 -6.31 12.47 19.17
C SER A 169 -5.63 11.11 19.21
N ILE A 170 -5.65 10.42 20.37
CA ILE A 170 -5.12 9.04 20.48
C ILE A 170 -5.97 8.09 19.63
N VAL A 171 -7.29 8.23 19.64
CA VAL A 171 -8.18 7.42 18.79
C VAL A 171 -7.83 7.59 17.31
N VAL A 172 -7.72 8.84 16.84
CA VAL A 172 -7.32 9.14 15.44
C VAL A 172 -5.94 8.60 15.14
N ALA A 173 -4.96 8.80 16.03
CA ALA A 173 -3.60 8.28 15.85
C ALA A 173 -3.57 6.74 15.73
N LEU A 174 -4.37 6.01 16.50
CA LEU A 174 -4.47 4.55 16.39
C LEU A 174 -5.09 4.10 15.06
N LEU A 175 -6.07 4.84 14.54
CA LEU A 175 -6.63 4.58 13.21
C LEU A 175 -5.58 4.81 12.11
N ILE A 176 -4.83 5.91 12.20
CA ILE A 176 -3.71 6.21 11.30
C ILE A 176 -2.65 5.10 11.37
N LEU A 177 -2.25 4.67 12.57
CA LEU A 177 -1.26 3.59 12.76
C LEU A 177 -1.70 2.27 12.12
N LYS A 178 -2.98 1.91 12.27
CA LYS A 178 -3.53 0.70 11.64
C LYS A 178 -3.43 0.78 10.10
N SER A 179 -3.77 1.93 9.52
CA SER A 179 -3.67 2.17 8.08
C SER A 179 -2.21 2.13 7.62
N ALA A 180 -1.33 2.88 8.30
CA ALA A 180 0.09 2.94 8.03
C ALA A 180 0.76 1.57 8.10
N TRP A 181 0.41 0.73 9.09
CA TRP A 181 0.92 -0.64 9.19
C TRP A 181 0.60 -1.48 7.96
N SER A 182 -0.64 -1.39 7.47
CA SER A 182 -1.04 -2.10 6.25
C SER A 182 -0.21 -1.65 5.05
N ILE A 183 -0.03 -0.34 4.87
CA ILE A 183 0.74 0.24 3.75
C ILE A 183 2.21 -0.19 3.82
N VAL A 184 2.83 -0.05 5.00
CA VAL A 184 4.23 -0.44 5.22
C VAL A 184 4.42 -1.92 4.97
N ARG A 185 3.55 -2.77 5.53
CA ARG A 185 3.64 -4.23 5.36
C ARG A 185 3.54 -4.64 3.89
N SER A 186 2.52 -4.17 3.17
CA SER A 186 2.34 -4.54 1.76
C SER A 186 3.46 -3.98 0.87
N SER A 187 3.92 -2.75 1.12
CA SER A 187 5.02 -2.17 0.34
C SER A 187 6.35 -2.86 0.63
N ALA A 188 6.64 -3.17 1.91
CA ALA A 188 7.82 -3.93 2.30
C ALA A 188 7.83 -5.32 1.69
N HIS A 189 6.68 -6.00 1.67
CA HIS A 189 6.53 -7.31 1.05
C HIS A 189 6.91 -7.29 -0.43
N ILE A 190 6.49 -6.27 -1.18
CA ILE A 190 6.89 -6.09 -2.59
C ILE A 190 8.38 -5.76 -2.71
N LEU A 191 8.92 -4.89 -1.85
CA LEU A 191 10.36 -4.54 -1.87
C LEU A 191 11.28 -5.72 -1.54
N LEU A 192 10.82 -6.63 -0.70
CA LEU A 192 11.51 -7.87 -0.32
C LEU A 192 11.27 -9.01 -1.32
N GLU A 193 10.67 -8.72 -2.49
CA GLU A 193 10.37 -9.70 -3.54
C GLU A 193 9.48 -10.85 -3.06
N GLY A 194 8.59 -10.56 -2.12
CA GLY A 194 7.64 -11.53 -1.59
C GLY A 194 6.62 -11.98 -2.64
N THR A 195 6.13 -13.21 -2.48
CA THR A 195 5.10 -13.81 -3.34
C THR A 195 3.85 -12.93 -3.38
N PRO A 196 3.31 -12.58 -4.57
CA PRO A 196 2.13 -11.73 -4.69
C PRO A 196 0.95 -12.22 -3.84
N GLU A 197 0.23 -11.29 -3.18
CA GLU A 197 -0.93 -11.65 -2.37
C GLU A 197 -1.99 -12.38 -3.21
N GLY A 198 -2.51 -13.49 -2.70
CA GLY A 198 -3.49 -14.32 -3.40
C GLY A 198 -2.90 -15.33 -4.40
N LEU A 199 -1.60 -15.29 -4.67
CA LEU A 199 -0.92 -16.30 -5.49
C LEU A 199 -0.37 -17.43 -4.62
N SER A 200 -0.75 -18.67 -4.94
CA SER A 200 -0.19 -19.87 -4.29
C SER A 200 0.77 -20.57 -5.24
N ILE A 201 2.03 -20.66 -4.83
CA ILE A 201 3.08 -21.38 -5.57
C ILE A 201 2.72 -22.87 -5.69
N GLU A 202 2.19 -23.45 -4.62
CA GLU A 202 1.75 -24.85 -4.61
C GLU A 202 0.57 -25.07 -5.56
N ALA A 203 -0.38 -24.13 -5.61
CA ALA A 203 -1.49 -24.21 -6.55
C ALA A 203 -1.03 -24.10 -8.01
N ILE A 204 -0.03 -23.26 -8.30
CA ILE A 204 0.57 -23.19 -9.64
C ILE A 204 1.24 -24.52 -9.99
N LYS A 205 2.03 -25.08 -9.06
CA LYS A 205 2.69 -26.37 -9.26
C LYS A 205 1.69 -27.46 -9.63
N THR A 206 0.71 -27.69 -8.76
CA THR A 206 -0.31 -28.73 -8.95
C THR A 206 -1.11 -28.51 -10.23
N ASP A 207 -1.48 -27.26 -10.52
CA ASP A 207 -2.25 -26.95 -11.73
C ASP A 207 -1.47 -27.27 -13.01
N LEU A 208 -0.17 -26.95 -13.05
CA LEU A 208 0.70 -27.26 -14.19
C LEU A 208 0.89 -28.77 -14.37
N GLU A 209 1.18 -29.50 -13.29
CA GLU A 209 1.40 -30.95 -13.34
C GLU A 209 0.13 -31.74 -13.70
N GLU A 210 -1.05 -31.28 -13.27
CA GLU A 210 -2.31 -31.99 -13.52
C GLU A 210 -2.99 -31.61 -14.85
N ASN A 211 -2.74 -30.40 -15.39
CA ASN A 211 -3.53 -29.86 -16.49
C ASN A 211 -2.72 -29.52 -17.74
N VAL A 212 -1.40 -29.75 -17.73
CA VAL A 212 -0.54 -29.53 -18.90
C VAL A 212 0.16 -30.85 -19.25
N ASP A 213 -0.40 -31.59 -20.21
CA ASP A 213 0.04 -32.96 -20.57
C ASP A 213 1.55 -33.12 -20.83
N VAL A 214 2.19 -32.05 -21.31
CA VAL A 214 3.63 -32.02 -21.64
C VAL A 214 4.53 -31.69 -20.44
N VAL A 215 3.97 -31.51 -19.24
CA VAL A 215 4.69 -31.23 -17.99
C VAL A 215 4.62 -32.46 -17.09
N GLU A 216 5.77 -32.99 -16.69
CA GLU A 216 5.87 -34.08 -15.71
C GLU A 216 6.05 -33.52 -14.30
N GLU A 217 6.91 -32.51 -14.14
CA GLU A 217 7.20 -31.88 -12.85
C GLU A 217 7.46 -30.39 -13.03
N ALA A 218 6.96 -29.58 -12.09
CA ALA A 218 7.29 -28.17 -11.97
C ALA A 218 7.95 -27.87 -10.61
N HIS A 219 9.15 -27.26 -10.64
CA HIS A 219 9.93 -26.96 -9.43
C HIS A 219 10.66 -25.63 -9.54
N HIS A 220 11.35 -25.22 -8.46
CA HIS A 220 12.06 -23.94 -8.37
C HIS A 220 11.17 -22.75 -8.78
N ILE A 221 9.90 -22.80 -8.35
CA ILE A 221 8.91 -21.79 -8.70
C ILE A 221 9.10 -20.59 -7.77
N HIS A 222 9.54 -19.47 -8.33
CA HIS A 222 9.62 -18.19 -7.64
C HIS A 222 8.69 -17.20 -8.33
N ALA A 223 7.88 -16.50 -7.54
CA ALA A 223 7.04 -15.44 -8.05
C ALA A 223 7.22 -14.20 -7.18
N TRP A 224 7.28 -13.03 -7.82
CA TRP A 224 7.40 -11.75 -7.14
C TRP A 224 6.68 -10.67 -7.92
N SER A 225 6.42 -9.53 -7.26
CA SER A 225 5.83 -8.36 -7.89
C SER A 225 6.87 -7.27 -8.13
N VAL A 226 6.85 -6.64 -9.30
CA VAL A 226 7.57 -5.35 -9.52
C VAL A 226 6.70 -4.17 -9.10
N THR A 227 5.39 -4.30 -9.27
CA THR A 227 4.32 -3.40 -8.83
C THR A 227 3.10 -4.25 -8.49
N SER A 228 2.09 -3.69 -7.84
CA SER A 228 0.84 -4.41 -7.52
C SER A 228 0.15 -5.06 -8.73
N GLU A 229 0.37 -4.53 -9.94
CA GLU A 229 -0.24 -5.01 -11.19
C GLU A 229 0.70 -5.89 -12.05
N ARG A 230 1.96 -6.10 -11.63
CA ARG A 230 2.94 -6.83 -12.46
C ARG A 230 3.61 -7.91 -11.67
N ILE A 231 3.06 -9.11 -11.83
CA ILE A 231 3.61 -10.36 -11.34
C ILE A 231 4.64 -10.87 -12.36
N LEU A 232 5.79 -11.28 -11.85
CA LEU A 232 6.80 -12.03 -12.58
C LEU A 232 6.93 -13.40 -11.95
N LEU A 233 7.20 -14.40 -12.79
CA LEU A 233 7.36 -15.76 -12.35
C LEU A 233 8.57 -16.39 -13.05
N THR A 234 9.36 -17.15 -12.29
CA THR A 234 10.41 -18.01 -12.83
C THR A 234 10.15 -19.42 -12.34
N LEU A 235 10.26 -20.40 -13.22
CA LEU A 235 10.12 -21.80 -12.85
C LEU A 235 10.97 -22.70 -13.72
N HIS A 236 11.26 -23.88 -13.17
CA HIS A 236 11.84 -24.99 -13.89
C HIS A 236 10.74 -26.01 -14.18
N VAL A 237 10.82 -26.63 -15.37
CA VAL A 237 9.83 -27.60 -15.83
C VAL A 237 10.56 -28.80 -16.40
N ARG A 238 10.22 -29.99 -15.90
CA ARG A 238 10.59 -31.25 -16.54
C ARG A 238 9.48 -31.67 -17.52
N PRO A 239 9.80 -31.86 -18.80
CA PRO A 239 8.81 -32.24 -19.80
C PRO A 239 8.45 -33.73 -19.70
N THR A 240 7.20 -34.07 -20.00
CA THR A 240 6.79 -35.47 -20.14
C THR A 240 7.43 -36.09 -21.38
N GLY A 241 8.28 -37.10 -21.18
CA GLY A 241 8.95 -37.82 -22.26
C GLY A 241 9.94 -36.94 -23.04
N ASN A 242 9.78 -36.87 -24.37
CA ASN A 242 10.67 -36.12 -25.28
C ASN A 242 9.98 -34.88 -25.89
N ALA A 243 9.02 -34.28 -25.17
CA ALA A 243 8.37 -33.06 -25.64
C ALA A 243 9.40 -31.95 -25.93
N ALA A 244 9.27 -31.28 -27.06
CA ALA A 244 10.22 -30.24 -27.45
C ALA A 244 10.05 -29.03 -26.53
N ALA A 245 11.18 -28.43 -26.10
CA ALA A 245 11.17 -27.27 -25.20
C ALA A 245 10.25 -26.11 -25.66
N PRO A 246 10.17 -25.74 -26.95
CA PRO A 246 9.25 -24.70 -27.39
C PRO A 246 7.77 -25.01 -27.11
N ASP A 247 7.37 -26.29 -27.25
CA ASP A 247 5.99 -26.71 -27.03
C ASP A 247 5.63 -26.66 -25.54
N VAL A 248 6.57 -27.08 -24.67
CA VAL A 248 6.42 -27.00 -23.21
C VAL A 248 6.32 -25.55 -22.76
N ILE A 249 7.21 -24.68 -23.24
CA ILE A 249 7.20 -23.24 -22.93
C ILE A 249 5.85 -22.63 -23.33
N ALA A 250 5.37 -22.90 -24.55
CA ALA A 250 4.12 -22.35 -25.05
C ALA A 250 2.90 -22.85 -24.25
N ALA A 251 2.86 -24.13 -23.88
CA ALA A 251 1.77 -24.71 -23.11
C ALA A 251 1.71 -24.14 -21.69
N VAL A 252 2.85 -24.06 -21.01
CA VAL A 252 2.96 -23.50 -19.65
C VAL A 252 2.64 -22.00 -19.65
N GLN A 253 3.18 -21.23 -20.61
CA GLN A 253 2.85 -19.80 -20.74
C GLN A 253 1.36 -19.57 -20.93
N LYS A 254 0.72 -20.36 -21.80
CA LYS A 254 -0.72 -20.26 -22.03
C LYS A 254 -1.52 -20.57 -20.75
N ARG A 255 -1.18 -21.65 -20.04
CA ARG A 255 -1.88 -22.02 -18.79
C ARG A 255 -1.73 -20.96 -17.72
N LEU A 256 -0.52 -20.43 -17.51
CA LEU A 256 -0.24 -19.38 -16.54
C LEU A 256 -0.99 -18.08 -16.86
N LEU A 257 -1.09 -17.72 -18.14
CA LEU A 257 -1.85 -16.54 -18.57
C LEU A 257 -3.36 -16.73 -18.36
N GLU A 258 -3.93 -17.85 -18.82
CA GLU A 258 -5.38 -18.09 -18.79
C GLU A 258 -5.92 -18.33 -17.38
N ARG A 259 -5.16 -19.03 -16.52
CA ARG A 259 -5.62 -19.42 -15.18
C ARG A 259 -5.21 -18.44 -14.09
N PHE A 260 -4.02 -17.87 -14.18
CA PHE A 260 -3.41 -17.07 -13.11
C PHE A 260 -3.15 -15.61 -13.52
N ASP A 261 -3.45 -15.20 -14.75
CA ASP A 261 -3.19 -13.86 -15.30
C ASP A 261 -1.69 -13.45 -15.23
N ILE A 262 -0.80 -14.44 -15.36
CA ILE A 262 0.66 -14.21 -15.31
C ILE A 262 1.20 -14.14 -16.74
N ALA A 263 1.49 -12.93 -17.20
CA ALA A 263 2.00 -12.68 -18.55
C ALA A 263 3.55 -12.69 -18.67
N HIS A 264 4.28 -12.43 -17.58
CA HIS A 264 5.75 -12.35 -17.60
C HIS A 264 6.35 -13.54 -16.87
N VAL A 265 6.76 -14.55 -17.63
CA VAL A 265 7.35 -15.78 -17.08
C VAL A 265 8.65 -16.15 -17.79
N THR A 266 9.65 -16.55 -17.02
CA THR A 266 10.85 -17.23 -17.53
C THR A 266 10.76 -18.71 -17.17
N ILE A 267 10.86 -19.56 -18.18
CA ILE A 267 10.73 -21.02 -18.03
C ILE A 267 12.04 -21.67 -18.41
N GLN A 268 12.65 -22.40 -17.47
CA GLN A 268 13.77 -23.27 -17.75
C GLN A 268 13.25 -24.69 -17.98
N VAL A 269 13.45 -25.22 -19.19
CA VAL A 269 13.09 -26.60 -19.51
C VAL A 269 14.29 -27.49 -19.22
N GLU A 270 14.14 -28.41 -18.26
CA GLU A 270 15.21 -29.32 -17.86
C GLU A 270 15.11 -30.66 -18.61
N PRO A 271 16.25 -31.27 -18.98
CA PRO A 271 16.25 -32.65 -19.44
C PRO A 271 15.88 -33.61 -18.30
N ALA A 272 15.47 -34.84 -18.64
CA ALA A 272 15.04 -35.86 -17.68
C ALA A 272 16.09 -36.20 -16.58
N SER A 273 17.36 -35.86 -16.79
CA SER A 273 18.40 -35.88 -15.74
C SER A 273 18.74 -34.45 -15.31
N CYS A 274 18.30 -34.03 -14.12
CA CYS A 274 18.69 -32.73 -13.56
C CYS A 274 20.22 -32.61 -13.49
N SER A 275 20.73 -31.45 -13.87
CA SER A 275 22.14 -31.06 -13.69
C SER A 275 22.27 -30.03 -12.56
N ASP A 276 21.46 -30.14 -11.51
CA ASP A 276 21.51 -29.26 -10.34
C ASP A 276 22.28 -29.96 -9.19
N PRO A 277 23.40 -29.40 -8.72
CA PRO A 277 24.18 -29.97 -7.62
C PRO A 277 23.55 -29.74 -6.23
N ASP A 278 22.51 -28.92 -6.10
CA ASP A 278 21.94 -28.54 -4.80
C ASP A 278 20.83 -29.48 -4.27
N GLY A 279 20.53 -30.55 -5.00
CA GLY A 279 19.61 -31.61 -4.58
C GLY A 279 20.29 -32.75 -3.79
N GLY A 280 21.14 -32.47 -2.80
CA GLY A 280 21.59 -33.52 -1.87
C GLY A 280 22.96 -33.38 -1.19
N GLU A 281 23.86 -32.49 -1.62
CA GLU A 281 25.28 -32.54 -1.18
C GLU A 281 25.69 -31.51 -0.11
N SER A 282 24.76 -30.72 0.44
CA SER A 282 25.09 -29.78 1.54
C SER A 282 25.21 -30.43 2.92
N ALA A 283 24.87 -31.73 3.07
CA ALA A 283 24.92 -32.42 4.36
C ALA A 283 26.24 -33.17 4.63
N GLU A 284 27.08 -33.39 3.61
CA GLU A 284 28.29 -34.23 3.74
C GLU A 284 29.57 -33.39 3.92
N LEU A 285 29.63 -32.18 3.38
CA LEU A 285 30.77 -31.26 3.49
C LEU A 285 30.97 -30.63 4.89
N VAL A 286 30.04 -30.82 5.84
CA VAL A 286 30.20 -30.38 7.24
C VAL A 286 30.79 -31.48 8.13
N ARG A 287 30.89 -32.73 7.64
CA ARG A 287 31.40 -33.86 8.43
C ARG A 287 32.90 -34.13 8.29
N GLU A 288 33.59 -33.55 7.31
CA GLU A 288 35.03 -33.78 7.09
C GLU A 288 35.96 -32.66 7.60
N THR A 289 35.45 -31.63 8.28
CA THR A 289 36.27 -30.60 8.95
C THR A 289 36.01 -30.48 10.46
N GLY A 290 35.62 -31.58 11.11
CA GLY A 290 35.52 -31.71 12.58
C GLY A 290 36.75 -32.37 13.18
#